data_AF-A0A3G6ME24-F1
#
_entry.id   AF-A0A3G6ME24-F1
#
_cell.length_a   1.000
_cell.length_b   1.000
_cell.length_c   1.000
_cell.angle_alpha   90.00
_cell.angle_beta   90.00
_cell.angle_gamma   90.00
#
_symmetry.space_group_name_H-M   'P 1'
#
loop_
_entity.id
_entity.type
_entity.pdbx_description
1 polymer ?
#
loop_
_entity_poly.entity_id
_entity_poly.type
_entity_poly.pdbx_seq_one_letter_code
_entity_poly.pdbx_strand_id
1 'polypeptide(L)'
;MKKTLLFLFASTFCFSQVFDVVPLLQSGSNDKRINIAVLGDGFTAAQQTNFVSSAQSTINYLFTKSPYTEYKNYFNAYGIKVISAETGVKHPGTATDVTEPVIPVSNPNNYLGSSFDFGVHRCIYSNSTNKVAQVLAANLPDYDITYVLGNSTEYGGCGGTYAFASLNASANEIVVHELGHSFGQLADEYWFSGTGESPNKTQNSNPATIKWKNWVGVNNVGIYPYTESPSWFRPHQNCEMRYLDRQFCSVCREQIIERIHSLVSPVDSYTPANSSSVSANTNVTFTVNEILPIPNTLVNSWTLNGTPLASTGNSLTVTPSQLNNGNNTLLFSVKDNTTLVNVTGHSTVHFTNVSWTLNKSTLGTSEVNATERRFSIYPNPANSEFYIKGKQDFSKNTKVVLYDASGKLIPVKYEMKDSSTIFVDVNNLIIGTYTLSVTQDKELIISQKIIKE
;
A
#
# COMPACT_ATOMS: atom_id res chain seq x y z
N MET A 1 -23.01 62.81 -11.25
CA MET A 1 -22.78 62.14 -9.95
C MET A 1 -22.52 60.65 -10.21
N LYS A 2 -21.25 60.22 -10.21
CA LYS A 2 -20.88 58.79 -10.34
C LYS A 2 -20.88 58.18 -8.93
N LYS A 3 -21.73 57.17 -8.70
CA LYS A 3 -21.74 56.39 -7.46
C LYS A 3 -20.76 55.23 -7.63
N THR A 4 -19.68 55.25 -6.87
CA THR A 4 -18.72 54.15 -6.77
C THR A 4 -19.26 53.13 -5.77
N LEU A 5 -19.52 51.90 -6.22
CA LEU A 5 -19.95 50.79 -5.38
C LEU A 5 -18.68 50.10 -4.83
N LEU A 6 -18.47 50.15 -3.52
CA LEU A 6 -17.34 49.48 -2.85
C LEU A 6 -17.79 48.06 -2.46
N PHE A 7 -17.30 47.04 -3.17
CA PHE A 7 -17.49 45.64 -2.77
C PHE A 7 -16.47 45.30 -1.67
N LEU A 8 -16.96 45.12 -0.44
CA LEU A 8 -16.17 44.55 0.66
C LEU A 8 -16.16 43.01 0.50
N PHE A 9 -15.04 42.45 0.04
CA PHE A 9 -14.78 41.02 0.17
C PHE A 9 -14.36 40.74 1.63
N ALA A 10 -15.32 40.34 2.46
CA ALA A 10 -15.01 39.74 3.76
C ALA A 10 -14.58 38.29 3.52
N SER A 11 -13.27 38.05 3.40
CA SER A 11 -12.71 36.70 3.45
C SER A 11 -12.78 36.20 4.90
N THR A 12 -13.82 35.44 5.24
CA THR A 12 -13.82 34.62 6.46
C THR A 12 -12.75 33.54 6.31
N PHE A 13 -11.61 33.73 6.96
CA PHE A 13 -10.65 32.66 7.18
C PHE A 13 -11.27 31.67 8.17
N CYS A 14 -11.87 30.59 7.67
CA CYS A 14 -12.15 29.41 8.50
C CYS A 14 -10.81 28.75 8.82
N PHE A 15 -10.22 29.06 9.97
CA PHE A 15 -9.14 28.26 10.51
C PHE A 15 -9.73 26.90 10.92
N SER A 16 -9.32 25.82 10.24
CA SER A 16 -9.66 24.47 10.67
C SER A 16 -9.05 24.23 12.06
N GLN A 17 -9.78 23.55 12.94
CA GLN A 17 -9.32 23.30 14.30
C GLN A 17 -8.12 22.35 14.29
N VAL A 18 -7.02 22.82 14.86
CA VAL A 18 -5.81 22.02 15.07
C VAL A 18 -5.95 21.28 16.41
N PHE A 19 -5.65 19.99 16.39
CA PHE A 19 -5.71 19.08 17.52
C PHE A 19 -4.34 18.44 17.74
N ASP A 20 -4.05 18.04 18.96
CA ASP A 20 -2.82 17.33 19.28
C ASP A 20 -2.81 15.96 18.59
N VAL A 21 -1.73 15.69 17.85
CA VAL A 21 -1.47 14.41 17.19
C VAL A 21 -0.40 13.67 18.00
N VAL A 22 -0.67 12.40 18.35
CA VAL A 22 0.27 11.57 19.11
C VAL A 22 0.58 10.27 18.36
N PRO A 23 1.84 9.82 18.35
CA PRO A 23 2.19 8.54 17.74
C PRO A 23 1.65 7.37 18.57
N LEU A 24 1.08 6.37 17.88
CA LEU A 24 0.65 5.07 18.41
C LEU A 24 1.53 3.92 17.88
N LEU A 25 2.07 4.11 16.67
CA LEU A 25 3.09 3.28 16.05
C LEU A 25 3.94 4.19 15.17
N GLN A 26 5.27 4.13 15.31
CA GLN A 26 6.16 4.90 14.45
C GLN A 26 7.35 4.02 14.05
N SER A 27 7.37 3.63 12.78
CA SER A 27 8.37 2.73 12.20
C SER A 27 9.29 3.42 11.18
N GLY A 28 8.99 4.67 10.81
CA GLY A 28 9.78 5.49 9.90
C GLY A 28 9.19 6.90 9.70
N SER A 29 9.71 7.64 8.73
CA SER A 29 9.11 8.92 8.31
C SER A 29 7.81 8.69 7.55
N ASN A 30 6.90 9.67 7.60
CA ASN A 30 5.56 9.53 7.01
C ASN A 30 5.58 9.33 5.49
N ASP A 31 6.55 9.92 4.79
CA ASP A 31 6.70 9.76 3.34
C ASP A 31 7.20 8.36 2.93
N LYS A 32 7.63 7.56 3.91
CA LYS A 32 8.16 6.21 3.73
C LYS A 32 7.30 5.13 4.37
N ARG A 33 6.13 5.47 4.91
CA ARG A 33 5.22 4.56 5.61
C ARG A 33 3.78 4.84 5.19
N ILE A 34 2.92 3.86 5.42
CA ILE A 34 1.47 4.01 5.32
C ILE A 34 0.98 4.60 6.63
N ASN A 35 0.36 5.76 6.59
CA ASN A 35 -0.01 6.52 7.79
C ASN A 35 -1.48 6.28 8.16
N ILE A 36 -1.72 5.65 9.32
CA ILE A 36 -3.06 5.43 9.87
C ILE A 36 -3.43 6.58 10.80
N ALA A 37 -4.58 7.22 10.56
CA ALA A 37 -5.14 8.27 11.41
C ALA A 37 -6.34 7.77 12.22
N VAL A 38 -6.21 7.72 13.54
CA VAL A 38 -7.31 7.39 14.45
C VAL A 38 -7.84 8.67 15.07
N LEU A 39 -9.12 8.97 14.90
CA LEU A 39 -9.75 10.16 15.51
C LEU A 39 -10.64 9.72 16.69
N GLY A 40 -10.62 10.48 17.78
CA GLY A 40 -11.59 10.30 18.86
C GLY A 40 -12.89 11.07 18.59
N ASP A 41 -14.01 10.57 19.09
CA ASP A 41 -15.24 11.37 19.22
C ASP A 41 -15.95 11.07 20.55
N GLY A 42 -16.58 12.08 21.13
CA GLY A 42 -17.20 11.95 22.47
C GLY A 42 -16.20 11.90 23.62
N PHE A 43 -14.93 12.26 23.40
CA PHE A 43 -13.92 12.40 24.44
C PHE A 43 -13.73 13.87 24.81
N THR A 44 -13.97 14.23 26.06
CA THR A 44 -13.68 15.57 26.58
C THR A 44 -12.17 15.79 26.72
N ALA A 45 -11.75 17.03 27.02
CA ALA A 45 -10.34 17.36 27.24
C ALA A 45 -9.70 16.50 28.36
N ALA A 46 -10.47 16.14 29.39
CA ALA A 46 -10.01 15.31 30.51
C ALA A 46 -9.88 13.82 30.15
N GLN A 47 -10.48 13.37 29.05
CA GLN A 47 -10.55 11.96 28.66
C GLN A 47 -9.57 11.58 27.54
N GLN A 48 -8.70 12.49 27.11
CA GLN A 48 -7.80 12.24 25.98
C GLN A 48 -6.78 11.11 26.25
N THR A 49 -6.42 10.85 27.51
CA THR A 49 -5.62 9.67 27.87
C THR A 49 -6.37 8.35 27.62
N ASN A 50 -7.68 8.33 27.88
CA ASN A 50 -8.52 7.16 27.59
C ASN A 50 -8.64 6.94 26.09
N PHE A 51 -8.86 8.00 25.31
CA PHE A 51 -8.85 7.93 23.86
C PHE A 51 -7.55 7.32 23.32
N VAL A 52 -6.39 7.85 23.74
CA VAL A 52 -5.09 7.34 23.27
C VAL A 52 -4.89 5.88 23.63
N SER A 53 -5.33 5.46 24.83
CA SER A 53 -5.25 4.06 25.27
C SER A 53 -6.14 3.14 24.42
N SER A 54 -7.36 3.57 24.11
CA SER A 54 -8.27 2.84 23.22
C SER A 54 -7.72 2.77 21.79
N ALA A 55 -7.22 3.88 21.24
CA ALA A 55 -6.63 3.91 19.92
C ALA A 55 -5.40 2.99 19.82
N GLN A 56 -4.54 2.97 20.86
CA GLN A 56 -3.42 2.04 20.93
C GLN A 56 -3.88 0.58 20.94
N SER A 57 -4.96 0.26 21.66
CA SER A 57 -5.53 -1.09 21.72
C SER A 57 -6.04 -1.55 20.35
N THR A 58 -6.80 -0.71 19.63
CA THR A 58 -7.33 -1.03 18.30
C THR A 58 -6.20 -1.16 17.27
N ILE A 59 -5.18 -0.30 17.31
CA ILE A 59 -3.98 -0.43 16.46
C ILE A 59 -3.25 -1.74 16.76
N ASN A 60 -3.01 -2.06 18.03
CA ASN A 60 -2.37 -3.32 18.40
C ASN A 60 -3.17 -4.53 17.89
N TYR A 61 -4.50 -4.45 17.95
CA TYR A 61 -5.40 -5.49 17.46
C TYR A 61 -5.28 -5.69 15.94
N LEU A 62 -5.28 -4.61 15.16
CA LEU A 62 -5.10 -4.65 13.71
C LEU A 62 -3.84 -5.43 13.32
N PHE A 63 -2.73 -5.17 14.01
CA PHE A 63 -1.44 -5.83 13.78
C PHE A 63 -1.35 -7.27 14.34
N THR A 64 -2.47 -7.86 14.77
CA THR A 64 -2.60 -9.32 15.00
C THR A 64 -3.20 -10.05 13.79
N LYS A 65 -3.73 -9.31 12.81
CA LYS A 65 -4.36 -9.85 11.61
C LYS A 65 -3.36 -9.89 10.47
N SER A 66 -3.17 -11.06 9.87
CA SER A 66 -2.34 -11.21 8.66
C SER A 66 -3.08 -10.57 7.47
N PRO A 67 -2.42 -9.73 6.64
CA PRO A 67 -0.98 -9.56 6.53
C PRO A 67 -0.40 -8.35 7.32
N TYR A 68 -1.21 -7.62 8.08
CA TYR A 68 -0.72 -6.46 8.84
C TYR A 68 0.38 -6.86 9.82
N THR A 69 0.25 -8.03 10.46
CA THR A 69 1.27 -8.61 11.35
C THR A 69 2.65 -8.63 10.68
N GLU A 70 2.72 -9.17 9.46
CA GLU A 70 3.95 -9.36 8.70
C GLU A 70 4.51 -8.04 8.16
N TYR A 71 3.64 -7.09 7.83
CA TYR A 71 4.06 -5.80 7.26
C TYR A 71 4.01 -4.65 8.27
N LYS A 72 4.01 -4.92 9.57
CA LYS A 72 3.91 -3.89 10.62
C LYS A 72 4.91 -2.75 10.46
N ASN A 73 6.13 -3.04 10.00
CA ASN A 73 7.18 -2.05 9.79
C ASN A 73 6.91 -1.07 8.63
N TYR A 74 5.89 -1.32 7.80
CA TYR A 74 5.48 -0.46 6.69
C TYR A 74 4.48 0.62 7.12
N PHE A 75 4.04 0.62 8.38
CA PHE A 75 2.99 1.52 8.87
C PHE A 75 3.49 2.45 9.96
N ASN A 76 2.96 3.67 9.94
CA ASN A 76 2.84 4.52 11.11
C ASN A 76 1.36 4.59 11.51
N ALA A 77 1.08 4.89 12.78
CA ALA A 77 -0.25 5.15 13.28
C ALA A 77 -0.24 6.31 14.26
N TYR A 78 -1.24 7.18 14.16
CA TYR A 78 -1.36 8.40 14.94
C TYR A 78 -2.77 8.54 15.51
N GLY A 79 -2.87 8.94 16.77
CA GLY A 79 -4.12 9.35 17.40
C GLY A 79 -4.26 10.87 17.32
N ILE A 80 -5.39 11.35 16.78
CA ILE A 80 -5.75 12.77 16.76
C ILE A 80 -6.74 13.03 17.90
N LYS A 81 -6.29 13.81 18.89
CA LYS A 81 -7.03 14.12 20.14
C LYS A 81 -8.13 15.14 19.90
N VAL A 82 -9.15 14.74 19.16
CA VAL A 82 -10.34 15.57 18.92
C VAL A 82 -11.11 15.75 20.22
N ILE A 83 -11.29 17.00 20.63
CA ILE A 83 -11.95 17.35 21.89
C ILE A 83 -13.44 17.59 21.65
N SER A 84 -14.27 16.75 22.26
CA SER A 84 -15.73 16.91 22.31
C SER A 84 -16.17 17.72 23.53
N ALA A 85 -17.29 18.43 23.41
CA ALA A 85 -17.86 19.21 24.51
C ALA A 85 -18.42 18.31 25.62
N GLU A 86 -19.05 17.19 25.23
CA GLU A 86 -19.63 16.23 26.15
C GLU A 86 -19.09 14.82 25.92
N THR A 87 -19.18 14.00 26.97
CA THR A 87 -18.77 12.60 26.91
C THR A 87 -19.84 11.76 26.21
N GLY A 88 -19.42 10.86 25.32
CA GLY A 88 -20.30 9.82 24.78
C GLY A 88 -20.61 9.92 23.28
N VAL A 89 -21.25 8.85 22.79
CA VAL A 89 -21.84 8.76 21.45
C VAL A 89 -23.35 8.94 21.59
N LYS A 90 -23.98 9.63 20.63
CA LYS A 90 -25.44 9.81 20.61
C LYS A 90 -26.14 8.48 20.38
N HIS A 91 -27.23 8.24 21.08
CA HIS A 91 -28.13 7.12 20.85
C HIS A 91 -29.58 7.62 20.87
N PRO A 92 -30.21 7.80 19.70
CA PRO A 92 -31.56 8.35 19.63
C PRO A 92 -32.66 7.35 20.02
N GLY A 93 -32.39 6.04 20.06
CA GLY A 93 -33.37 5.01 20.36
C GLY A 93 -34.38 4.83 19.22
N THR A 94 -33.92 4.91 17.98
CA THR A 94 -34.77 4.93 16.78
C THR A 94 -34.60 3.72 15.86
N ALA A 95 -33.75 2.75 16.21
CA ALA A 95 -33.55 1.59 15.36
C ALA A 95 -34.80 0.70 15.30
N THR A 96 -35.00 0.03 14.17
CA THR A 96 -36.17 -0.84 13.94
C THR A 96 -35.83 -2.33 13.97
N ASP A 97 -34.54 -2.68 13.97
CA ASP A 97 -34.07 -4.07 14.02
C ASP A 97 -34.09 -4.66 15.44
N VAL A 98 -34.38 -3.83 16.45
CA VAL A 98 -34.50 -4.20 17.86
C VAL A 98 -35.70 -3.52 18.51
N THR A 99 -36.08 -3.94 19.71
CA THR A 99 -37.04 -3.19 20.55
C THR A 99 -36.29 -2.13 21.34
N GLU A 100 -36.43 -0.87 20.94
CA GLU A 100 -35.76 0.25 21.62
C GLU A 100 -36.47 0.66 22.91
N PRO A 101 -35.74 1.13 23.95
CA PRO A 101 -34.27 1.27 23.99
C PRO A 101 -33.55 -0.02 24.38
N VAL A 102 -32.58 -0.48 23.59
CA VAL A 102 -31.68 -1.59 23.99
C VAL A 102 -30.53 -1.10 24.87
N ILE A 103 -30.00 0.08 24.56
CA ILE A 103 -29.06 0.84 25.39
C ILE A 103 -29.71 2.18 25.78
N PRO A 104 -29.30 2.86 26.86
CA PRO A 104 -29.92 4.13 27.25
C PRO A 104 -29.89 5.18 26.14
N VAL A 105 -31.01 5.88 25.91
CA VAL A 105 -31.08 7.02 24.98
C VAL A 105 -30.18 8.14 25.50
N SER A 106 -29.37 8.72 24.61
CA SER A 106 -28.40 9.76 24.94
C SER A 106 -28.26 10.75 23.79
N ASN A 107 -27.95 12.01 24.09
CA ASN A 107 -27.74 13.05 23.07
C ASN A 107 -26.58 13.99 23.45
N PRO A 108 -25.36 13.45 23.66
CA PRO A 108 -24.19 14.27 23.95
C PRO A 108 -23.78 15.11 22.73
N ASN A 109 -23.28 16.30 22.99
CA ASN A 109 -22.63 17.16 22.01
C ASN A 109 -21.18 16.71 21.75
N ASN A 110 -21.04 15.65 20.94
CA ASN A 110 -19.75 15.19 20.43
C ASN A 110 -19.32 15.95 19.16
N TYR A 111 -18.01 16.01 18.92
CA TYR A 111 -17.43 16.92 17.93
C TYR A 111 -17.70 16.48 16.49
N LEU A 112 -17.49 15.18 16.21
CA LEU A 112 -17.61 14.59 14.88
C LEU A 112 -19.04 14.11 14.58
N GLY A 113 -19.97 14.20 15.54
CA GLY A 113 -21.39 13.89 15.31
C GLY A 113 -21.70 12.40 15.33
N SER A 114 -20.89 11.58 16.01
CA SER A 114 -21.11 10.14 16.07
C SER A 114 -22.44 9.80 16.76
N SER A 115 -23.21 8.92 16.13
CA SER A 115 -24.49 8.43 16.63
C SER A 115 -24.66 6.94 16.33
N PHE A 116 -25.20 6.19 17.27
CA PHE A 116 -25.86 4.89 17.06
C PHE A 116 -27.14 5.07 16.22
N ASP A 117 -27.77 3.95 15.87
CA ASP A 117 -29.01 3.84 15.10
C ASP A 117 -28.91 4.40 13.68
N PHE A 118 -27.73 4.31 13.07
CA PHE A 118 -27.56 4.66 11.67
C PHE A 118 -28.06 3.53 10.77
N GLY A 119 -29.38 3.47 10.57
CA GLY A 119 -30.07 2.41 9.83
C GLY A 119 -30.33 1.14 10.65
N VAL A 120 -29.34 0.68 11.42
CA VAL A 120 -29.48 -0.43 12.39
C VAL A 120 -28.87 -0.03 13.73
N HIS A 121 -29.35 -0.63 14.83
CA HIS A 121 -29.01 -0.23 16.20
C HIS A 121 -27.50 -0.09 16.45
N ARG A 122 -26.74 -1.16 16.14
CA ARG A 122 -25.28 -1.22 16.36
C ARG A 122 -24.46 -0.29 15.46
N CYS A 123 -25.07 0.35 14.47
CA CYS A 123 -24.34 1.14 13.48
C CYS A 123 -24.01 2.50 14.07
N ILE A 124 -22.73 2.69 14.41
CA ILE A 124 -22.19 4.01 14.78
C ILE A 124 -21.72 4.67 13.50
N TYR A 125 -22.22 5.86 13.20
CA TYR A 125 -21.77 6.65 12.06
C TYR A 125 -22.03 8.14 12.28
N SER A 126 -21.69 8.98 11.29
CA SER A 126 -21.94 10.42 11.33
C SER A 126 -22.37 10.97 9.97
N ASN A 127 -23.35 11.87 9.98
CA ASN A 127 -23.71 12.69 8.81
C ASN A 127 -22.72 13.87 8.58
N SER A 128 -21.76 14.07 9.49
CA SER A 128 -20.77 15.15 9.45
C SER A 128 -19.38 14.65 9.04
N THR A 129 -19.28 13.76 8.05
CA THR A 129 -18.00 13.22 7.55
C THR A 129 -17.08 14.31 6.99
N ASN A 130 -17.63 15.46 6.59
CA ASN A 130 -16.85 16.64 6.22
C ASN A 130 -15.97 17.16 7.38
N LYS A 131 -16.41 17.06 8.64
CA LYS A 131 -15.58 17.42 9.80
C LYS A 131 -14.41 16.47 9.97
N VAL A 132 -14.61 15.18 9.74
CA VAL A 132 -13.52 14.18 9.75
C VAL A 132 -12.45 14.57 8.72
N ALA A 133 -12.86 14.86 7.48
CA ALA A 133 -11.95 15.32 6.43
C ALA A 133 -11.19 16.61 6.79
N GLN A 134 -11.87 17.59 7.41
CA GLN A 134 -11.25 18.84 7.86
C GLN A 134 -10.21 18.63 8.96
N VAL A 135 -10.50 17.74 9.92
CA VAL A 135 -9.56 17.36 10.98
C VAL A 135 -8.34 16.67 10.38
N LEU A 136 -8.54 15.70 9.49
CA LEU A 136 -7.44 14.99 8.82
C LEU A 136 -6.54 15.96 8.03
N ALA A 137 -7.14 16.79 7.18
CA ALA A 137 -6.40 17.76 6.37
C ALA A 137 -5.60 18.78 7.19
N ALA A 138 -6.08 19.15 8.38
CA ALA A 138 -5.41 20.13 9.23
C ALA A 138 -4.31 19.53 10.12
N ASN A 139 -4.40 18.23 10.44
CA ASN A 139 -3.60 17.63 11.50
C ASN A 139 -2.67 16.50 11.02
N LEU A 140 -3.09 15.73 10.02
CA LEU A 140 -2.29 14.66 9.42
C LEU A 140 -2.63 14.52 7.93
N PRO A 141 -2.26 15.50 7.08
CA PRO A 141 -2.67 15.53 5.66
C PRO A 141 -2.07 14.42 4.79
N ASP A 142 -1.04 13.74 5.29
CA ASP A 142 -0.34 12.61 4.67
C ASP A 142 -0.86 11.24 5.13
N TYR A 143 -2.07 11.19 5.71
CA TYR A 143 -2.75 9.94 6.05
C TYR A 143 -3.14 9.13 4.80
N ASP A 144 -3.07 7.81 4.91
CA ASP A 144 -3.51 6.86 3.88
C ASP A 144 -4.80 6.12 4.30
N ILE A 145 -4.97 5.91 5.60
CA ILE A 145 -6.06 5.12 6.19
C ILE A 145 -6.60 5.87 7.40
N THR A 146 -7.91 5.83 7.64
CA THR A 146 -8.48 6.47 8.83
C THR A 146 -9.74 5.78 9.33
N TYR A 147 -9.97 5.88 10.64
CA TYR A 147 -11.20 5.49 11.31
C TYR A 147 -11.43 6.34 12.57
N VAL A 148 -12.67 6.37 13.04
CA VAL A 148 -13.11 7.13 14.21
C VAL A 148 -13.49 6.19 15.34
N LEU A 149 -13.01 6.47 16.55
CA LEU A 149 -13.41 5.81 17.79
C LEU A 149 -14.38 6.69 18.57
N GLY A 150 -15.63 6.26 18.68
CA GLY A 150 -16.64 6.90 19.53
C GLY A 150 -16.53 6.42 20.97
N ASN A 151 -16.54 7.35 21.92
CA ASN A 151 -16.44 7.08 23.36
C ASN A 151 -17.72 6.42 23.93
N SER A 152 -17.95 5.15 23.59
CA SER A 152 -19.01 4.30 24.14
C SER A 152 -18.48 2.89 24.33
N THR A 153 -18.84 2.24 25.44
CA THR A 153 -18.51 0.83 25.70
C THR A 153 -19.51 -0.14 25.07
N GLU A 154 -20.66 0.37 24.62
CA GLU A 154 -21.68 -0.41 23.93
C GLU A 154 -21.17 -0.87 22.56
N TYR A 155 -21.45 -2.12 22.21
CA TYR A 155 -20.99 -2.67 20.94
C TYR A 155 -21.61 -1.95 19.76
N GLY A 156 -20.76 -1.39 18.90
CA GLY A 156 -21.19 -0.80 17.66
C GLY A 156 -20.04 -0.35 16.77
N GLY A 157 -20.37 -0.20 15.50
CA GLY A 157 -19.49 0.26 14.45
C GLY A 157 -20.08 0.01 13.07
N CYS A 158 -19.58 0.76 12.09
CA CYS A 158 -20.00 0.67 10.70
C CYS A 158 -18.97 1.29 9.76
N GLY A 159 -18.97 0.79 8.52
CA GLY A 159 -18.30 1.38 7.38
C GLY A 159 -19.07 2.50 6.70
N GLY A 160 -18.39 3.12 5.73
CA GLY A 160 -18.90 4.20 4.91
C GLY A 160 -17.74 4.92 4.23
N THR A 161 -17.79 6.25 4.15
CA THR A 161 -16.63 7.07 3.76
C THR A 161 -15.44 6.85 4.70
N TYR A 162 -15.73 6.71 6.00
CA TYR A 162 -14.75 6.39 7.04
C TYR A 162 -15.34 5.31 7.94
N ALA A 163 -14.51 4.46 8.52
CA ALA A 163 -14.98 3.51 9.51
C ALA A 163 -15.23 4.22 10.85
N PHE A 164 -16.30 3.86 11.55
CA PHE A 164 -16.60 4.29 12.91
C PHE A 164 -16.74 3.05 13.79
N ALA A 165 -16.17 3.09 14.98
CA ALA A 165 -16.28 2.01 15.96
C ALA A 165 -16.41 2.55 17.39
N SER A 166 -17.04 1.77 18.25
CA SER A 166 -17.08 1.98 19.70
C SER A 166 -15.78 1.56 20.38
N LEU A 167 -15.71 1.73 21.70
CA LEU A 167 -14.62 1.23 22.54
C LEU A 167 -14.80 -0.23 22.97
N ASN A 168 -15.88 -0.88 22.52
CA ASN A 168 -16.08 -2.29 22.77
C ASN A 168 -14.98 -3.10 22.06
N ALA A 169 -14.35 -4.05 22.76
CA ALA A 169 -13.26 -4.82 22.19
C ALA A 169 -13.67 -5.59 20.92
N SER A 170 -14.92 -6.07 20.85
CA SER A 170 -15.45 -6.74 19.65
C SER A 170 -15.61 -5.79 18.46
N ALA A 171 -15.67 -4.47 18.69
CA ALA A 171 -15.70 -3.48 17.61
C ALA A 171 -14.34 -3.30 16.93
N ASN A 172 -13.24 -3.80 17.51
CA ASN A 172 -11.96 -3.85 16.82
C ASN A 172 -12.04 -4.71 15.55
N GLU A 173 -12.86 -5.75 15.52
CA GLU A 173 -13.08 -6.54 14.31
C GLU A 173 -13.81 -5.75 13.23
N ILE A 174 -14.74 -4.87 13.62
CA ILE A 174 -15.37 -3.97 12.68
C ILE A 174 -14.30 -3.09 12.04
N VAL A 175 -13.39 -2.50 12.83
CA VAL A 175 -12.28 -1.70 12.26
C VAL A 175 -11.45 -2.52 11.27
N VAL A 176 -11.09 -3.75 11.60
CA VAL A 176 -10.34 -4.63 10.67
C VAL A 176 -11.12 -4.88 9.38
N HIS A 177 -12.40 -5.24 9.48
CA HIS A 177 -13.29 -5.47 8.34
C HIS A 177 -13.41 -4.22 7.44
N GLU A 178 -13.65 -3.06 8.03
CA GLU A 178 -13.82 -1.80 7.29
C GLU A 178 -12.52 -1.30 6.66
N LEU A 179 -11.37 -1.62 7.26
CA LEU A 179 -10.06 -1.43 6.63
C LEU A 179 -9.85 -2.37 5.44
N GLY A 180 -10.47 -3.56 5.45
CA GLY A 180 -10.56 -4.42 4.28
C GLY A 180 -11.19 -3.71 3.07
N HIS A 181 -12.22 -2.90 3.28
CA HIS A 181 -12.81 -2.07 2.24
C HIS A 181 -11.95 -0.84 1.90
N SER A 182 -11.71 0.03 2.88
CA SER A 182 -11.10 1.35 2.65
C SER A 182 -9.64 1.28 2.20
N PHE A 183 -8.88 0.32 2.71
CA PHE A 183 -7.48 0.10 2.32
C PHE A 183 -7.35 -1.04 1.31
N GLY A 184 -7.91 -2.20 1.63
CA GLY A 184 -7.79 -3.43 0.84
C GLY A 184 -8.58 -3.42 -0.48
N GLN A 185 -9.56 -2.53 -0.64
CA GLN A 185 -10.50 -2.52 -1.78
C GLN A 185 -11.27 -3.84 -1.94
N LEU A 186 -11.51 -4.53 -0.82
CA LEU A 186 -12.24 -5.78 -0.76
C LEU A 186 -13.74 -5.52 -0.74
N ALA A 187 -14.53 -6.50 -1.16
CA ALA A 187 -15.98 -6.51 -1.02
C ALA A 187 -16.41 -7.37 0.18
N ASP A 188 -17.65 -7.16 0.63
CA ASP A 188 -18.33 -8.04 1.58
C ASP A 188 -18.42 -9.46 1.01
N GLU A 189 -18.19 -10.47 1.85
CA GLU A 189 -18.28 -11.89 1.48
C GLU A 189 -19.50 -12.61 2.09
N TYR A 190 -20.28 -11.95 2.94
CA TYR A 190 -21.41 -12.57 3.66
C TYR A 190 -22.72 -12.47 2.90
N TRP A 191 -23.03 -11.33 2.30
CA TRP A 191 -24.10 -11.17 1.33
C TRP A 191 -23.60 -10.43 0.09
N PHE A 192 -24.26 -10.65 -1.04
CA PHE A 192 -23.96 -9.88 -2.23
C PHE A 192 -24.46 -8.43 -2.07
N SER A 193 -23.54 -7.47 -2.09
CA SER A 193 -23.82 -6.03 -2.07
C SER A 193 -23.14 -5.31 -3.24
N GLY A 194 -23.74 -4.19 -3.66
CA GLY A 194 -23.18 -3.27 -4.65
C GLY A 194 -23.14 -3.81 -6.09
N THR A 195 -22.37 -3.12 -6.94
CA THR A 195 -22.17 -3.47 -8.35
C THR A 195 -20.67 -3.56 -8.67
N GLY A 196 -20.30 -4.43 -9.59
CA GLY A 196 -18.93 -4.52 -10.09
C GLY A 196 -18.07 -5.54 -9.34
N GLU A 197 -16.88 -5.77 -9.90
CA GLU A 197 -15.94 -6.75 -9.38
C GLU A 197 -14.95 -6.13 -8.39
N SER A 198 -14.48 -6.96 -7.46
CA SER A 198 -13.44 -6.66 -6.49
C SER A 198 -12.43 -7.80 -6.47
N PRO A 199 -11.25 -7.64 -5.85
CA PRO A 199 -10.24 -8.71 -5.77
C PRO A 199 -10.79 -10.02 -5.20
N ASN A 200 -11.73 -9.96 -4.25
CA ASN A 200 -12.42 -11.10 -3.63
C ASN A 200 -13.88 -11.28 -4.10
N LYS A 201 -14.31 -10.66 -5.21
CA LYS A 201 -15.68 -10.77 -5.73
C LYS A 201 -15.74 -10.67 -7.26
N THR A 202 -16.32 -11.67 -7.94
CA THR A 202 -16.37 -11.70 -9.41
C THR A 202 -17.56 -12.54 -9.91
N GLN A 203 -17.99 -12.31 -11.15
CA GLN A 203 -18.93 -13.19 -11.86
C GLN A 203 -18.23 -14.30 -12.62
N ASN A 204 -16.91 -14.21 -12.79
CA ASN A 204 -16.13 -15.24 -13.47
C ASN A 204 -15.99 -16.48 -12.57
N SER A 205 -16.60 -17.59 -12.98
CA SER A 205 -16.48 -18.88 -12.28
C SER A 205 -15.46 -19.84 -12.88
N ASN A 206 -14.74 -19.43 -13.93
CA ASN A 206 -13.76 -20.29 -14.58
C ASN A 206 -12.47 -20.36 -13.75
N PRO A 207 -12.09 -21.54 -13.20
CA PRO A 207 -10.89 -21.68 -12.37
C PRO A 207 -9.59 -21.23 -13.06
N ALA A 208 -9.52 -21.25 -14.39
CA ALA A 208 -8.33 -20.87 -15.14
C ALA A 208 -8.16 -19.35 -15.33
N THR A 209 -9.25 -18.57 -15.22
CA THR A 209 -9.25 -17.13 -15.53
C THR A 209 -9.80 -16.25 -14.42
N ILE A 210 -10.33 -16.84 -13.35
CA ILE A 210 -10.79 -16.11 -12.17
C ILE A 210 -9.65 -15.32 -11.54
N LYS A 211 -9.97 -14.19 -10.90
CA LYS A 211 -8.97 -13.26 -10.34
C LYS A 211 -7.96 -13.93 -9.40
N TRP A 212 -8.43 -14.88 -8.59
CA TRP A 212 -7.62 -15.65 -7.65
C TRP A 212 -7.28 -17.07 -8.13
N LYS A 213 -7.17 -17.27 -9.46
CA LYS A 213 -6.88 -18.58 -10.07
C LYS A 213 -5.72 -19.33 -9.43
N ASN A 214 -4.67 -18.62 -9.02
CA ASN A 214 -3.47 -19.20 -8.42
C ASN A 214 -3.70 -19.74 -7.00
N TRP A 215 -4.75 -19.28 -6.33
CA TRP A 215 -5.13 -19.74 -4.99
C TRP A 215 -6.17 -20.87 -5.02
N VAL A 216 -6.84 -21.13 -6.15
CA VAL A 216 -7.89 -22.17 -6.22
C VAL A 216 -7.31 -23.53 -5.80
N GLY A 217 -7.92 -24.15 -4.79
CA GLY A 217 -7.47 -25.43 -4.22
C GLY A 217 -6.42 -25.31 -3.12
N VAL A 218 -5.90 -24.12 -2.83
CA VAL A 218 -4.93 -23.85 -1.77
C VAL A 218 -5.63 -23.20 -0.58
N ASN A 219 -5.33 -23.65 0.65
CA ASN A 219 -5.91 -23.10 1.89
C ASN A 219 -7.45 -22.98 1.86
N ASN A 220 -8.13 -23.97 1.25
CA ASN A 220 -9.58 -24.00 1.04
C ASN A 220 -10.15 -22.83 0.22
N VAL A 221 -9.32 -22.12 -0.55
CA VAL A 221 -9.80 -21.15 -1.54
C VAL A 221 -10.47 -21.88 -2.69
N GLY A 222 -11.66 -21.41 -3.06
CA GLY A 222 -12.51 -21.97 -4.08
C GLY A 222 -13.32 -20.90 -4.80
N ILE A 223 -14.44 -21.31 -5.38
CA ILE A 223 -15.35 -20.45 -6.14
C ILE A 223 -16.73 -20.62 -5.52
N TYR A 224 -16.99 -19.88 -4.45
CA TYR A 224 -18.20 -20.08 -3.64
C TYR A 224 -19.28 -19.07 -4.03
N PRO A 225 -20.49 -19.52 -4.43
CA PRO A 225 -21.56 -18.61 -4.81
C PRO A 225 -22.10 -17.82 -3.60
N TYR A 226 -22.55 -16.58 -3.83
CA TYR A 226 -23.40 -15.87 -2.88
C TYR A 226 -24.81 -16.46 -2.89
N THR A 227 -25.42 -16.62 -1.72
CA THR A 227 -26.75 -17.23 -1.60
C THR A 227 -27.80 -16.36 -2.29
N GLU A 228 -27.70 -15.04 -2.13
CA GLU A 228 -28.62 -14.03 -2.65
C GLU A 228 -28.37 -13.74 -4.14
N SER A 229 -27.16 -14.01 -4.63
CA SER A 229 -26.76 -13.79 -6.02
C SER A 229 -25.82 -14.90 -6.50
N PRO A 230 -26.35 -16.09 -6.86
CA PRO A 230 -25.53 -17.27 -7.16
C PRO A 230 -24.63 -17.15 -8.40
N SER A 231 -24.79 -16.11 -9.21
CA SER A 231 -23.92 -15.78 -10.34
C SER A 231 -22.66 -14.99 -9.94
N TRP A 232 -22.55 -14.61 -8.67
CA TRP A 232 -21.37 -13.98 -8.10
C TRP A 232 -20.66 -14.93 -7.15
N PHE A 233 -19.34 -14.80 -7.08
CA PHE A 233 -18.49 -15.71 -6.33
C PHE A 233 -17.54 -14.97 -5.38
N ARG A 234 -17.24 -15.61 -4.25
CA ARG A 234 -16.22 -15.23 -3.28
C ARG A 234 -15.15 -16.32 -3.17
N PRO A 235 -13.92 -15.98 -2.74
CA PRO A 235 -12.82 -16.92 -2.71
C PRO A 235 -12.89 -17.92 -1.56
N HIS A 236 -13.53 -17.59 -0.44
CA HIS A 236 -13.45 -18.41 0.76
C HIS A 236 -14.77 -18.45 1.55
N GLN A 237 -14.94 -19.47 2.37
CA GLN A 237 -16.10 -19.57 3.26
C GLN A 237 -15.86 -19.03 4.67
N ASN A 238 -14.61 -18.75 5.03
CA ASN A 238 -14.20 -18.30 6.36
C ASN A 238 -13.17 -17.15 6.23
N CYS A 239 -13.64 -15.93 6.17
CA CYS A 239 -12.85 -14.73 5.92
C CYS A 239 -13.33 -13.62 6.84
N GLU A 240 -12.44 -12.72 7.26
CA GLU A 240 -12.80 -11.51 8.00
C GLU A 240 -13.84 -10.65 7.23
N MET A 241 -13.77 -10.66 5.89
CA MET A 241 -14.78 -10.00 5.04
C MET A 241 -16.14 -10.70 5.04
N ARG A 242 -16.28 -11.86 5.69
CA ARG A 242 -17.52 -12.64 5.80
C ARG A 242 -18.03 -12.71 7.23
N TYR A 243 -17.15 -13.02 8.15
CA TYR A 243 -17.45 -13.16 9.57
C TYR A 243 -16.34 -12.45 10.32
N LEU A 244 -16.74 -11.61 11.27
CA LEU A 244 -15.82 -11.01 12.23
C LEU A 244 -15.12 -12.11 13.05
N ASP A 245 -13.99 -11.76 13.65
CA ASP A 245 -13.16 -12.70 14.43
C ASP A 245 -12.59 -13.84 13.59
N ARG A 246 -12.20 -13.52 12.36
CA ARG A 246 -11.49 -14.43 11.46
C ARG A 246 -10.18 -13.79 11.01
N GLN A 247 -9.40 -14.54 10.26
CA GLN A 247 -8.32 -13.95 9.49
C GLN A 247 -8.85 -13.63 8.10
N PHE A 248 -8.25 -12.66 7.43
CA PHE A 248 -8.43 -12.52 5.98
C PHE A 248 -8.08 -13.86 5.30
N CYS A 249 -8.84 -14.25 4.27
CA CYS A 249 -8.48 -15.40 3.45
C CYS A 249 -7.24 -15.08 2.59
N SER A 250 -6.59 -16.09 2.00
CA SER A 250 -5.36 -15.89 1.21
C SER A 250 -5.49 -14.81 0.13
N VAL A 251 -6.65 -14.76 -0.55
CA VAL A 251 -6.93 -13.77 -1.60
C VAL A 251 -7.02 -12.35 -1.04
N CYS A 252 -7.68 -12.18 0.11
CA CYS A 252 -7.78 -10.89 0.78
C CYS A 252 -6.42 -10.43 1.33
N ARG A 253 -5.61 -11.37 1.86
CA ARG A 253 -4.24 -11.05 2.33
C ARG A 253 -3.35 -10.60 1.19
N GLU A 254 -3.33 -11.35 0.09
CA GLU A 254 -2.58 -11.00 -1.11
C GLU A 254 -2.94 -9.58 -1.55
N GLN A 255 -4.23 -9.28 -1.70
CA GLN A 255 -4.68 -7.96 -2.10
C GLN A 255 -4.23 -6.86 -1.14
N ILE A 256 -4.26 -7.09 0.18
CA ILE A 256 -3.77 -6.10 1.15
C ILE A 256 -2.25 -5.88 0.97
N ILE A 257 -1.47 -6.92 0.70
CA ILE A 257 -0.03 -6.81 0.41
C ILE A 257 0.22 -6.02 -0.89
N GLU A 258 -0.55 -6.30 -1.95
CA GLU A 258 -0.51 -5.55 -3.21
C GLU A 258 -0.75 -4.05 -2.97
N ARG A 259 -1.72 -3.71 -2.09
CA ARG A 259 -1.97 -2.32 -1.68
C ARG A 259 -0.76 -1.73 -0.96
N ILE A 260 -0.14 -2.46 -0.03
CA ILE A 260 1.07 -2.03 0.68
C ILE A 260 2.20 -1.73 -0.31
N HIS A 261 2.54 -2.66 -1.19
CA HIS A 261 3.62 -2.50 -2.18
C HIS A 261 3.35 -1.37 -3.19
N SER A 262 2.07 -1.10 -3.50
CA SER A 262 1.69 -0.01 -4.40
C SER A 262 1.97 1.38 -3.79
N LEU A 263 1.85 1.49 -2.47
CA LEU A 263 2.00 2.74 -1.73
C LEU A 263 3.45 2.94 -1.31
N VAL A 264 4.03 1.97 -0.59
CA VAL A 264 5.33 2.08 0.04
C VAL A 264 6.37 1.18 -0.65
N SER A 265 7.58 1.74 -0.81
CA SER A 265 8.74 0.99 -1.31
C SER A 265 9.37 0.17 -0.19
N PRO A 266 9.84 -1.07 -0.44
CA PRO A 266 10.67 -1.80 0.53
C PRO A 266 12.03 -1.12 0.77
N VAL A 267 12.42 -0.13 -0.04
CA VAL A 267 13.64 0.68 0.17
C VAL A 267 13.30 1.93 0.98
N ASP A 268 13.87 2.04 2.17
CA ASP A 268 13.69 3.20 3.06
C ASP A 268 14.63 4.35 2.65
N SER A 269 15.92 4.02 2.52
CA SER A 269 16.96 4.95 2.07
C SER A 269 18.14 4.20 1.46
N TYR A 270 19.05 4.92 0.82
CA TYR A 270 20.26 4.32 0.25
C TYR A 270 21.41 5.32 0.23
N THR A 271 22.63 4.79 0.29
CA THR A 271 23.88 5.54 0.23
C THR A 271 24.83 4.89 -0.78
N PRO A 272 25.61 5.68 -1.54
CA PRO A 272 25.57 7.14 -1.65
C PRO A 272 24.23 7.65 -2.22
N ALA A 273 23.69 8.72 -1.66
CA ALA A 273 22.49 9.37 -2.17
C ALA A 273 22.82 10.25 -3.39
N ASN A 274 21.80 10.68 -4.15
CA ASN A 274 21.97 11.66 -5.23
C ASN A 274 22.83 12.84 -4.78
N SER A 275 23.72 13.32 -5.65
CA SER A 275 24.67 14.43 -5.42
C SER A 275 25.81 14.16 -4.43
N SER A 276 26.00 12.90 -4.00
CA SER A 276 27.22 12.54 -3.26
C SER A 276 28.42 12.53 -4.20
N SER A 277 29.50 13.26 -3.86
CA SER A 277 30.77 13.14 -4.57
C SER A 277 31.45 11.83 -4.17
N VAL A 278 31.68 10.93 -5.13
CA VAL A 278 32.32 9.65 -4.88
C VAL A 278 33.52 9.51 -5.80
N SER A 279 34.66 9.09 -5.24
CA SER A 279 35.83 8.73 -6.04
C SER A 279 35.73 7.28 -6.47
N ALA A 280 35.48 7.04 -7.76
CA ALA A 280 35.58 5.71 -8.37
C ALA A 280 37.04 5.19 -8.43
N ASN A 281 38.01 5.97 -7.95
CA ASN A 281 39.41 5.59 -7.78
C ASN A 281 39.73 5.03 -6.40
N THR A 282 38.76 5.01 -5.48
CA THR A 282 38.85 4.35 -4.17
C THR A 282 37.74 3.33 -4.02
N ASN A 283 37.83 2.46 -3.01
CA ASN A 283 36.72 1.57 -2.68
C ASN A 283 35.49 2.40 -2.30
N VAL A 284 34.33 2.05 -2.84
CA VAL A 284 33.06 2.71 -2.55
C VAL A 284 32.10 1.69 -1.97
N THR A 285 31.54 1.98 -0.80
CA THR A 285 30.51 1.16 -0.18
C THR A 285 29.13 1.72 -0.50
N PHE A 286 28.28 0.89 -1.07
CA PHE A 286 26.88 1.14 -1.33
C PHE A 286 26.06 0.42 -0.27
N THR A 287 25.08 1.09 0.31
CA THR A 287 24.19 0.51 1.32
C THR A 287 22.75 0.89 1.01
N VAL A 288 21.85 -0.06 1.14
CA VAL A 288 20.40 0.13 1.05
C VAL A 288 19.81 -0.21 2.40
N ASN A 289 19.09 0.74 3.00
CA ASN A 289 18.30 0.50 4.20
C ASN A 289 16.89 0.11 3.75
N GLU A 290 16.44 -1.06 4.21
CA GLU A 290 15.20 -1.67 3.76
C GLU A 290 14.17 -1.67 4.89
N ILE A 291 12.89 -1.58 4.53
CA ILE A 291 11.76 -1.79 5.44
C ILE A 291 11.48 -3.30 5.47
N LEU A 292 11.92 -3.98 6.52
CA LEU A 292 11.83 -5.44 6.58
C LEU A 292 10.43 -5.92 7.01
N PRO A 293 9.80 -6.86 6.28
CA PRO A 293 8.68 -7.65 6.80
C PRO A 293 9.08 -8.52 8.01
N ILE A 294 8.09 -9.10 8.69
CA ILE A 294 8.24 -9.91 9.90
C ILE A 294 7.62 -11.31 9.67
N PRO A 295 8.42 -12.38 9.55
CA PRO A 295 9.87 -12.39 9.39
C PRO A 295 10.31 -11.75 8.05
N ASN A 296 11.60 -11.45 7.91
CA ASN A 296 12.10 -10.86 6.67
C ASN A 296 11.94 -11.85 5.50
N THR A 297 11.24 -11.41 4.45
CA THR A 297 11.05 -12.14 3.20
C THR A 297 11.75 -11.46 2.01
N LEU A 298 12.43 -10.32 2.23
CA LEU A 298 13.12 -9.60 1.17
C LEU A 298 14.36 -10.37 0.69
N VAL A 299 14.54 -10.40 -0.63
CA VAL A 299 15.67 -11.03 -1.30
C VAL A 299 16.34 -10.01 -2.22
N ASN A 300 17.64 -9.85 -2.01
CA ASN A 300 18.43 -8.81 -2.68
C ASN A 300 19.37 -9.41 -3.71
N SER A 301 19.67 -8.62 -4.74
CA SER A 301 20.65 -8.94 -5.76
C SER A 301 21.34 -7.68 -6.25
N TRP A 302 22.58 -7.85 -6.70
CA TRP A 302 23.39 -6.78 -7.24
C TRP A 302 23.87 -7.13 -8.65
N THR A 303 23.89 -6.13 -9.55
CA THR A 303 24.55 -6.25 -10.85
C THR A 303 25.46 -5.05 -11.09
N LEU A 304 26.66 -5.28 -11.63
CA LEU A 304 27.60 -4.23 -12.04
C LEU A 304 27.78 -4.30 -13.55
N ASN A 305 27.46 -3.21 -14.24
CA ASN A 305 27.50 -3.11 -15.70
C ASN A 305 26.73 -4.25 -16.39
N GLY A 306 25.57 -4.63 -15.82
CA GLY A 306 24.75 -5.74 -16.28
C GLY A 306 25.25 -7.14 -15.92
N THR A 307 26.42 -7.25 -15.27
CA THR A 307 26.95 -8.55 -14.79
C THR A 307 26.50 -8.82 -13.36
N PRO A 308 25.82 -9.95 -13.07
CA PRO A 308 25.42 -10.32 -11.72
C PRO A 308 26.60 -10.48 -10.76
N LEU A 309 26.42 -10.04 -9.52
CA LEU A 309 27.37 -10.22 -8.42
C LEU A 309 26.83 -11.26 -7.43
N ALA A 310 27.74 -11.97 -6.75
CA ALA A 310 27.37 -13.00 -5.77
C ALA A 310 26.84 -12.44 -4.43
N SER A 311 27.04 -11.14 -4.16
CA SER A 311 26.54 -10.52 -2.93
C SER A 311 25.02 -10.42 -2.95
N THR A 312 24.40 -10.80 -1.83
CA THR A 312 22.96 -10.71 -1.57
C THR A 312 22.64 -9.88 -0.33
N GLY A 313 23.65 -9.24 0.28
CA GLY A 313 23.45 -8.33 1.39
C GLY A 313 22.84 -6.99 0.93
N ASN A 314 22.42 -6.19 1.89
CA ASN A 314 21.96 -4.82 1.66
C ASN A 314 23.13 -3.82 1.53
N SER A 315 24.39 -4.28 1.66
CA SER A 315 25.59 -3.48 1.46
C SER A 315 26.57 -4.20 0.53
N LEU A 316 27.25 -3.43 -0.31
CA LEU A 316 28.26 -3.91 -1.26
C LEU A 316 29.37 -2.89 -1.38
N THR A 317 30.62 -3.34 -1.24
CA THR A 317 31.79 -2.51 -1.56
C THR A 317 32.29 -2.84 -2.96
N VAL A 318 32.34 -1.84 -3.83
CA VAL A 318 32.92 -1.94 -5.18
C VAL A 318 34.32 -1.35 -5.17
N THR A 319 35.28 -2.12 -5.67
CA THR A 319 36.68 -1.66 -5.76
C THR A 319 36.97 -1.06 -7.14
N PRO A 320 37.98 -0.17 -7.26
CA PRO A 320 38.34 0.41 -8.54
C PRO A 320 38.70 -0.62 -9.62
N SER A 321 39.24 -1.79 -9.25
CA SER A 321 39.60 -2.84 -10.21
C SER A 321 38.38 -3.50 -10.88
N GLN A 322 37.19 -3.39 -10.28
CA GLN A 322 35.95 -3.91 -10.84
C GLN A 322 35.29 -2.93 -11.83
N LEU A 323 35.74 -1.66 -11.83
CA LEU A 323 35.17 -0.60 -12.64
C LEU A 323 35.92 -0.43 -13.96
N ASN A 324 35.15 -0.32 -15.04
CA ASN A 324 35.64 0.10 -16.35
C ASN A 324 36.06 1.57 -16.31
N ASN A 325 37.00 1.98 -17.16
CA ASN A 325 37.26 3.40 -17.37
C ASN A 325 36.03 4.05 -18.04
N GLY A 326 35.63 5.23 -17.56
CA GLY A 326 34.40 5.90 -17.97
C GLY A 326 33.19 5.49 -17.11
N ASN A 327 32.01 5.41 -17.74
CA ASN A 327 30.75 5.17 -17.03
C ASN A 327 30.58 3.72 -16.60
N ASN A 328 30.12 3.54 -15.37
CA ASN A 328 29.72 2.27 -14.79
C ASN A 328 28.34 2.43 -14.17
N THR A 329 27.58 1.34 -14.12
CA THR A 329 26.26 1.30 -13.47
C THR A 329 26.22 0.14 -12.49
N LEU A 330 25.95 0.46 -11.23
CA LEU A 330 25.66 -0.52 -10.19
C LEU A 330 24.15 -0.52 -9.96
N LEU A 331 23.51 -1.69 -10.02
CA LEU A 331 22.08 -1.85 -9.80
C LEU A 331 21.86 -2.80 -8.62
N PHE A 332 21.17 -2.30 -7.60
CA PHE A 332 20.56 -3.10 -6.54
C PHE A 332 19.12 -3.41 -6.92
N SER A 333 18.67 -4.63 -6.67
CA SER A 333 17.29 -5.05 -6.81
C SER A 333 16.85 -5.82 -5.57
N VAL A 334 15.76 -5.36 -4.95
CA VAL A 334 15.06 -6.06 -3.86
C VAL A 334 13.70 -6.53 -4.34
N LYS A 335 13.36 -7.77 -3.99
CA LYS A 335 12.01 -8.32 -4.15
C LYS A 335 11.53 -8.89 -2.83
N ASP A 336 10.24 -8.82 -2.60
CA ASP A 336 9.60 -9.55 -1.50
C ASP A 336 9.32 -10.98 -1.95
N ASN A 337 9.79 -12.01 -1.23
CA ASN A 337 9.56 -13.41 -1.55
C ASN A 337 8.56 -14.08 -0.58
N THR A 338 7.64 -13.29 -0.03
CA THR A 338 6.55 -13.78 0.81
C THR A 338 5.73 -14.87 0.12
N THR A 339 5.29 -15.86 0.88
CA THR A 339 4.36 -16.90 0.41
C THR A 339 2.89 -16.47 0.52
N LEU A 340 2.63 -15.28 1.07
CA LEU A 340 1.29 -14.70 1.18
C LEU A 340 0.80 -14.03 -0.12
N VAL A 341 1.68 -13.93 -1.12
CA VAL A 341 1.36 -13.47 -2.47
C VAL A 341 1.71 -14.60 -3.44
N ASN A 342 0.73 -14.98 -4.26
CA ASN A 342 0.81 -16.05 -5.24
C ASN A 342 0.35 -15.52 -6.60
N VAL A 343 1.03 -14.49 -7.09
CA VAL A 343 0.84 -13.97 -8.45
C VAL A 343 1.83 -14.62 -9.42
N THR A 344 1.37 -14.87 -10.64
CA THR A 344 2.26 -15.37 -11.71
C THR A 344 3.33 -14.31 -11.99
N GLY A 345 4.60 -14.68 -11.87
CA GLY A 345 5.70 -13.73 -12.07
C GLY A 345 5.93 -12.77 -10.89
N HIS A 346 5.60 -13.16 -9.66
CA HIS A 346 5.80 -12.35 -8.44
C HIS A 346 7.15 -11.64 -8.37
N SER A 347 8.24 -12.36 -8.68
CA SER A 347 9.61 -11.82 -8.70
C SER A 347 9.85 -10.71 -9.73
N THR A 348 8.91 -10.50 -10.65
CA THR A 348 8.96 -9.48 -11.70
C THR A 348 7.80 -8.49 -11.64
N VAL A 349 6.93 -8.59 -10.64
CA VAL A 349 5.86 -7.61 -10.39
C VAL A 349 6.14 -6.81 -9.11
N HIS A 350 6.73 -7.45 -8.09
CA HIS A 350 7.02 -6.83 -6.78
C HIS A 350 8.52 -6.70 -6.53
N PHE A 351 9.18 -5.86 -7.34
CA PHE A 351 10.59 -5.54 -7.14
C PHE A 351 10.84 -4.03 -7.21
N THR A 352 11.86 -3.59 -6.48
CA THR A 352 12.34 -2.21 -6.50
C THR A 352 13.83 -2.20 -6.81
N ASN A 353 14.23 -1.27 -7.68
CA ASN A 353 15.63 -1.11 -8.06
C ASN A 353 16.19 0.22 -7.55
N VAL A 354 17.45 0.21 -7.12
CA VAL A 354 18.27 1.41 -6.93
C VAL A 354 19.44 1.32 -7.89
N SER A 355 19.57 2.29 -8.79
CA SER A 355 20.64 2.36 -9.79
C SER A 355 21.59 3.50 -9.47
N TRP A 356 22.87 3.20 -9.33
CA TRP A 356 23.95 4.18 -9.20
C TRP A 356 24.77 4.25 -10.48
N THR A 357 25.01 5.47 -10.98
CA THR A 357 26.00 5.71 -12.02
C THR A 357 27.29 6.30 -11.45
N LEU A 358 28.41 5.72 -11.88
CA LEU A 358 29.76 6.05 -11.41
C LEU A 358 30.63 6.34 -12.63
N ASN A 359 31.38 7.45 -12.62
CA ASN A 359 32.38 7.70 -13.65
C ASN A 359 33.79 7.52 -13.07
N LYS A 360 34.56 6.59 -13.66
CA LYS A 360 35.97 6.38 -13.33
C LYS A 360 36.85 7.11 -14.34
N SER A 361 37.46 8.21 -13.92
CA SER A 361 38.47 8.97 -14.66
C SER A 361 39.85 8.86 -13.98
N THR A 362 40.92 9.12 -14.73
CA THR A 362 42.31 9.05 -14.26
C THR A 362 42.66 10.13 -13.22
N LEU A 363 41.91 11.24 -13.18
CA LEU A 363 42.05 12.34 -12.21
C LEU A 363 40.64 12.88 -11.90
N GLY A 364 40.21 12.81 -10.63
CA GLY A 364 38.98 13.46 -10.15
C GLY A 364 38.05 12.59 -9.30
N THR A 365 37.18 13.25 -8.55
CA THR A 365 35.94 12.69 -7.98
C THR A 365 34.81 12.86 -9.00
N SER A 366 33.87 11.91 -9.06
CA SER A 366 32.66 12.04 -9.87
C SER A 366 31.44 12.15 -8.98
N GLU A 367 30.42 12.86 -9.44
CA GLU A 367 29.12 12.83 -8.77
C GLU A 367 28.46 11.48 -9.04
N VAL A 368 27.81 10.95 -8.00
CA VAL A 368 26.98 9.76 -8.12
C VAL A 368 25.53 10.16 -8.25
N ASN A 369 24.91 9.70 -9.33
CA ASN A 369 23.47 9.75 -9.49
C ASN A 369 22.89 8.41 -9.08
N ALA A 370 21.94 8.43 -8.16
CA ALA A 370 21.31 7.30 -7.53
C ALA A 370 19.78 7.41 -7.72
N THR A 371 19.19 6.55 -8.54
CA THR A 371 17.75 6.63 -8.82
C THR A 371 17.05 5.36 -8.38
N GLU A 372 16.03 5.52 -7.52
CA GLU A 372 15.08 4.45 -7.20
C GLU A 372 14.00 4.38 -8.28
N ARG A 373 13.69 3.17 -8.74
CA ARG A 373 12.64 2.93 -9.72
C ARG A 373 11.81 1.71 -9.34
N ARG A 374 10.50 1.80 -9.56
CA ARG A 374 9.54 0.71 -9.35
C ARG A 374 8.87 0.34 -10.67
N PHE A 375 8.81 -0.96 -10.95
CA PHE A 375 8.25 -1.49 -12.20
C PHE A 375 7.50 -2.79 -11.97
N SER A 376 6.58 -3.10 -12.88
CA SER A 376 6.02 -4.44 -13.05
C SER A 376 6.26 -4.92 -14.48
N ILE A 377 6.54 -6.22 -14.62
CA ILE A 377 6.72 -6.88 -15.91
C ILE A 377 5.72 -8.01 -16.02
N TYR A 378 4.85 -7.97 -17.03
CA TYR A 378 3.74 -8.91 -17.17
C TYR A 378 3.29 -9.10 -18.62
N PRO A 379 2.78 -10.28 -19.01
CA PRO A 379 2.93 -11.53 -18.28
C PRO A 379 4.39 -11.99 -18.27
N ASN A 380 4.80 -12.68 -17.20
CA ASN A 380 6.07 -13.40 -17.13
C ASN A 380 5.84 -14.69 -16.32
N PRO A 381 5.83 -15.88 -16.93
CA PRO A 381 6.25 -16.19 -18.30
C PRO A 381 5.41 -15.53 -19.41
N ALA A 382 6.06 -15.18 -20.51
CA ALA A 382 5.49 -14.50 -21.67
C ALA A 382 5.31 -15.47 -22.85
N ASN A 383 4.15 -15.42 -23.50
CA ASN A 383 3.90 -16.19 -24.73
C ASN A 383 4.35 -15.40 -25.96
N SER A 384 3.58 -14.40 -26.38
CA SER A 384 3.85 -13.59 -27.58
C SER A 384 4.47 -12.24 -27.25
N GLU A 385 4.16 -11.72 -26.07
CA GLU A 385 4.45 -10.35 -25.67
C GLU A 385 4.55 -10.24 -24.16
N PHE A 386 5.20 -9.17 -23.71
CA PHE A 386 5.09 -8.70 -22.34
C PHE A 386 5.12 -7.17 -22.29
N TYR A 387 4.73 -6.63 -21.15
CA TYR A 387 4.64 -5.22 -20.85
C TYR A 387 5.55 -4.90 -19.67
N ILE A 388 6.16 -3.72 -19.70
CA ILE A 388 6.92 -3.14 -18.61
C ILE A 388 6.19 -1.88 -18.20
N LYS A 389 5.64 -1.86 -16.99
CA LYS A 389 4.90 -0.70 -16.45
C LYS A 389 5.68 -0.09 -15.31
N GLY A 390 6.05 1.18 -15.45
CA GLY A 390 6.73 1.96 -14.42
C GLY A 390 5.75 2.68 -13.51
N LYS A 391 6.12 2.85 -12.24
CA LYS A 391 5.45 3.80 -11.33
C LYS A 391 5.84 5.25 -11.64
N GLN A 392 6.94 5.43 -12.36
CA GLN A 392 7.41 6.69 -12.93
C GLN A 392 7.49 6.58 -14.45
N ASP A 393 7.37 7.72 -15.13
CA ASP A 393 7.44 7.78 -16.59
C ASP A 393 8.83 7.38 -17.14
N PHE A 394 8.81 6.71 -18.28
CA PHE A 394 9.98 6.38 -19.08
C PHE A 394 10.40 7.58 -19.95
N SER A 395 11.71 7.76 -20.15
CA SER A 395 12.21 8.76 -21.11
C SER A 395 11.91 8.33 -22.56
N LYS A 396 11.94 9.30 -23.47
CA LYS A 396 11.95 9.02 -24.92
C LYS A 396 13.20 8.26 -25.40
N ASN A 397 14.29 8.29 -24.64
CA ASN A 397 15.56 7.63 -24.96
C ASN A 397 15.65 6.22 -24.35
N THR A 398 14.52 5.58 -24.05
CA THR A 398 14.49 4.25 -23.44
C THR A 398 14.81 3.18 -24.49
N LYS A 399 15.78 2.31 -24.17
CA LYS A 399 16.21 1.18 -24.97
C LYS A 399 15.97 -0.13 -24.24
N VAL A 400 15.22 -1.03 -24.88
CA VAL A 400 14.91 -2.37 -24.39
C VAL A 400 15.65 -3.41 -25.22
N VAL A 401 16.39 -4.30 -24.56
CA VAL A 401 17.06 -5.44 -25.19
C VAL A 401 16.92 -6.68 -24.31
N LEU A 402 17.03 -7.86 -24.92
CA LEU A 402 17.14 -9.12 -24.19
C LEU A 402 18.54 -9.71 -24.37
N TYR A 403 18.96 -10.55 -23.43
CA TYR A 403 20.15 -11.39 -23.53
C TYR A 403 19.74 -12.84 -23.33
N ASP A 404 20.26 -13.76 -24.15
CA ASP A 404 20.07 -15.20 -23.91
C ASP A 404 20.96 -15.70 -22.76
N ALA A 405 20.83 -16.99 -22.42
CA ALA A 405 21.60 -17.64 -21.37
C ALA A 405 23.13 -17.62 -21.60
N SER A 406 23.60 -17.37 -22.83
CA SER A 406 25.02 -17.21 -23.17
C SER A 406 25.50 -15.76 -23.06
N GLY A 407 24.60 -14.81 -22.76
CA GLY A 407 24.88 -13.38 -22.73
C GLY A 407 24.87 -12.72 -24.12
N LYS A 408 24.37 -13.42 -25.15
CA LYS A 408 24.24 -12.84 -26.49
C LYS A 408 23.06 -11.87 -26.52
N LEU A 409 23.30 -10.66 -27.01
CA LEU A 409 22.28 -9.64 -27.19
C LEU A 409 21.26 -10.07 -28.27
N ILE A 410 19.99 -9.97 -27.92
CA ILE A 410 18.84 -10.21 -28.77
C ILE A 410 18.05 -8.89 -28.87
N PRO A 411 18.09 -8.22 -30.03
CA PRO A 411 17.26 -7.04 -30.23
C PRO A 411 15.78 -7.47 -30.29
N VAL A 412 14.92 -6.72 -29.59
CA VAL A 412 13.48 -6.95 -29.57
C VAL A 412 12.74 -5.74 -30.12
N LYS A 413 11.57 -5.98 -30.70
CA LYS A 413 10.66 -4.89 -31.08
C LYS A 413 9.90 -4.46 -29.82
N TYR A 414 9.89 -3.16 -29.55
CA TYR A 414 9.17 -2.60 -28.42
C TYR A 414 8.60 -1.22 -28.79
N GLU A 415 7.52 -0.83 -28.12
CA GLU A 415 6.88 0.48 -28.29
C GLU A 415 6.38 1.03 -26.95
N MET A 416 6.40 2.35 -26.79
CA MET A 416 5.75 3.01 -25.65
C MET A 416 4.25 3.14 -25.94
N LYS A 417 3.42 2.44 -25.15
CA LYS A 417 1.95 2.54 -25.23
C LYS A 417 1.45 3.83 -24.61
N ASP A 418 2.10 4.24 -23.52
CA ASP A 418 1.93 5.51 -22.83
C ASP A 418 3.25 5.90 -22.14
N SER A 419 3.29 7.01 -21.41
CA SER A 419 4.51 7.49 -20.75
C SER A 419 5.07 6.52 -19.70
N SER A 420 4.22 5.64 -19.16
CA SER A 420 4.53 4.70 -18.09
C SER A 420 4.53 3.23 -18.51
N THR A 421 4.19 2.91 -19.76
CA THR A 421 4.02 1.52 -20.23
C THR A 421 4.77 1.25 -21.54
N ILE A 422 5.63 0.24 -21.53
CA ILE A 422 6.35 -0.27 -22.71
C ILE A 422 5.80 -1.65 -23.07
N PHE A 423 5.42 -1.86 -24.32
CA PHE A 423 5.11 -3.15 -24.91
C PHE A 423 6.37 -3.75 -25.54
N VAL A 424 6.57 -5.07 -25.42
CA VAL A 424 7.69 -5.81 -26.01
C VAL A 424 7.18 -7.08 -26.72
N ASP A 425 7.50 -7.23 -28.00
CA ASP A 425 7.15 -8.40 -28.82
C ASP A 425 8.26 -9.46 -28.75
N VAL A 426 7.88 -10.66 -28.33
CA VAL A 426 8.77 -11.82 -28.18
C VAL A 426 8.30 -13.04 -28.97
N ASN A 427 7.36 -12.89 -29.91
CA ASN A 427 6.82 -14.00 -30.71
C ASN A 427 7.90 -14.82 -31.43
N ASN A 428 8.96 -14.14 -31.89
CA ASN A 428 10.01 -14.76 -32.69
C ASN A 428 11.15 -15.37 -31.84
N LEU A 429 11.01 -15.37 -30.51
CA LEU A 429 12.01 -15.95 -29.62
C LEU A 429 11.73 -17.43 -29.39
N ILE A 430 12.79 -18.21 -29.31
CA ILE A 430 12.70 -19.61 -28.87
C ILE A 430 12.30 -19.66 -27.39
N ILE A 431 11.59 -20.73 -27.02
CA ILE A 431 11.24 -21.03 -25.63
C ILE A 431 12.52 -21.08 -24.80
N GLY A 432 12.55 -20.36 -23.68
CA GLY A 432 13.76 -20.24 -22.88
C GLY A 432 13.74 -19.11 -21.86
N THR A 433 14.87 -18.97 -21.16
CA THR A 433 15.11 -17.88 -20.21
C THR A 433 15.98 -16.81 -20.85
N TYR A 434 15.60 -15.56 -20.65
CA TYR A 434 16.30 -14.37 -21.11
C TYR A 434 16.52 -13.39 -19.95
N THR A 435 17.54 -12.55 -20.07
CA THR A 435 17.72 -11.37 -19.21
C THR A 435 17.26 -10.13 -19.96
N LEU A 436 16.19 -9.51 -19.48
CA LEU A 436 15.75 -8.19 -19.89
C LEU A 436 16.70 -7.13 -19.36
N SER A 437 17.15 -6.26 -20.26
CA SER A 437 17.89 -5.05 -19.94
C SER A 437 17.15 -3.84 -20.49
N VAL A 438 16.78 -2.92 -19.61
CA VAL A 438 16.22 -1.62 -19.98
C VAL A 438 17.18 -0.53 -19.57
N THR A 439 17.59 0.26 -20.56
CA THR A 439 18.45 1.42 -20.36
C THR A 439 17.68 2.69 -20.69
N GLN A 440 17.82 3.72 -19.86
CA GLN A 440 17.21 5.03 -20.04
C GLN A 440 18.31 6.08 -19.94
N ASP A 441 18.44 6.94 -20.94
CA ASP A 441 19.48 7.97 -20.99
C ASP A 441 20.91 7.41 -20.77
N LYS A 442 21.14 6.17 -21.25
CA LYS A 442 22.37 5.35 -21.08
C LYS A 442 22.59 4.76 -19.68
N GLU A 443 21.62 4.87 -18.78
CA GLU A 443 21.66 4.25 -17.45
C GLU A 443 20.84 2.95 -17.42
N LEU A 444 21.40 1.87 -16.88
CA LEU A 444 20.67 0.62 -16.67
C LEU A 444 19.67 0.79 -15.52
N ILE A 445 18.37 0.66 -15.82
CA ILE A 445 17.28 0.83 -14.84
C ILE A 445 16.56 -0.50 -14.53
N ILE A 446 16.63 -1.47 -15.44
CA ILE A 446 16.06 -2.82 -15.25
C ILE A 446 17.07 -3.85 -15.75
N SER A 447 17.33 -4.85 -14.92
CA SER A 447 18.03 -6.09 -15.29
C SER A 447 17.28 -7.26 -14.65
N GLN A 448 16.38 -7.90 -15.39
CA GLN A 448 15.47 -8.91 -14.83
C GLN A 448 15.33 -10.16 -15.69
N LYS A 449 15.06 -11.29 -15.06
CA LYS A 449 14.81 -12.56 -15.75
C LYS A 449 13.41 -12.56 -16.39
N ILE A 450 13.35 -12.93 -17.67
CA ILE A 450 12.12 -13.18 -18.44
C ILE A 450 12.11 -14.64 -18.90
N ILE A 451 10.95 -15.27 -18.84
CA ILE A 451 10.72 -16.63 -19.34
C ILE A 451 9.81 -16.53 -20.56
N LYS A 452 10.25 -17.08 -21.69
CA LYS A 452 9.44 -17.27 -22.91
C LYS A 452 8.90 -18.70 -22.90
N GLU A 453 7.59 -18.84 -23.00
CA GLU A 453 6.88 -20.13 -23.12
C GLU A 453 6.38 -20.43 -24.53
#